data_AF-A0AAJ0MDZ7-F1
#
_entry.id   AF-A0AAJ0MDZ7-F1
#
_cell.length_a   1.000
_cell.length_b   1.000
_cell.length_c   1.000
_cell.angle_alpha   90.00
_cell.angle_beta   90.00
_cell.angle_gamma   90.00
#
_symmetry.space_group_name_H-M   'P 1'
#
loop_
_entity.id
_entity.type
_entity.pdbx_description
1 polymer ?
#
loop_
_entity_poly.entity_id
_entity_poly.type
_entity_poly.pdbx_seq_one_letter_code
_entity_poly.pdbx_strand_id
1 'polypeptide(L)'
;MVYRPKGQKGKKTAEAATKMDSKEFREAAVSSIDEIISYYDNIGERNVVSTVEPGYLRKLLPSEAPADGEPWSDIQQDIEGKILPGITHW
;
A
#
# COMPACT_ATOMS: atom_id res chain seq x y z
N MET A 1 42.75 4.05 -42.12
CA MET A 1 42.37 4.15 -40.69
C MET A 1 40.85 4.09 -40.63
N VAL A 2 40.28 2.91 -40.37
CA VAL A 2 38.84 2.66 -40.49
C VAL A 2 38.16 3.07 -39.18
N TYR A 3 37.24 4.05 -39.23
CA TYR A 3 36.45 4.46 -38.06
C TYR A 3 35.35 3.43 -37.79
N ARG A 4 35.41 2.80 -36.62
CA ARG A 4 34.46 1.77 -36.15
C ARG A 4 33.41 2.45 -35.25
N PRO A 5 32.10 2.38 -35.55
CA PRO A 5 31.10 2.97 -34.66
C PRO A 5 30.94 2.10 -33.41
N LYS A 6 31.04 2.70 -32.22
CA LYS A 6 30.69 2.03 -30.97
C LYS A 6 29.18 1.81 -30.94
N GLY A 7 28.79 0.54 -30.77
CA GLY A 7 27.41 0.10 -30.69
C GLY A 7 26.61 0.84 -29.63
N GLN A 8 25.36 1.13 -30.00
CA GLN A 8 24.29 1.51 -29.10
C GLN A 8 24.21 0.50 -27.95
N LYS A 9 24.53 0.94 -26.73
CA LYS A 9 23.97 0.30 -25.55
C LYS A 9 22.56 0.84 -25.40
N GLY A 10 21.59 0.03 -25.83
CA GLY A 10 20.18 0.25 -25.54
C GLY A 10 20.03 0.52 -24.05
N LYS A 11 19.55 1.72 -23.71
CA LYS A 11 18.99 1.97 -22.39
C LYS A 11 17.87 0.95 -22.25
N LYS A 12 18.06 -0.08 -21.41
CA LYS A 12 16.93 -0.86 -20.90
C LYS A 12 16.02 0.18 -20.24
N THR A 13 14.90 0.44 -20.88
CA THR A 13 13.77 1.12 -20.28
C THR A 13 13.53 0.45 -18.95
N ALA A 14 13.64 1.23 -17.86
CA ALA A 14 13.06 0.84 -16.59
C ALA A 14 11.59 0.54 -16.89
N GLU A 15 11.26 -0.74 -16.87
CA GLU A 15 9.91 -1.25 -17.04
C GLU A 15 9.07 -0.58 -15.97
N ALA A 16 8.04 0.15 -16.42
CA ALA A 16 7.28 1.05 -15.59
C ALA A 16 6.81 0.33 -14.31
N ALA A 17 7.11 0.90 -13.15
CA ALA A 17 6.47 0.54 -11.88
C ALA A 17 4.98 0.33 -12.15
N THR A 18 4.51 -0.88 -11.93
CA THR A 18 3.25 -1.41 -12.42
C THR A 18 2.11 -0.50 -11.98
N LYS A 19 1.60 0.31 -12.91
CA LYS A 19 0.54 1.26 -12.65
C LYS A 19 -0.79 0.51 -12.62
N MET A 20 -1.49 0.56 -11.49
CA MET A 20 -2.85 0.02 -11.35
C MET A 20 -3.73 0.49 -12.52
N ASP A 21 -4.43 -0.45 -13.16
CA ASP A 21 -5.35 -0.15 -14.24
C ASP A 21 -6.75 0.24 -13.75
N SER A 22 -7.66 0.61 -14.66
CA SER A 22 -9.00 1.07 -14.29
C SER A 22 -9.90 -0.02 -13.71
N LYS A 23 -9.66 -1.29 -14.06
CA LYS A 23 -10.39 -2.44 -13.53
C LYS A 23 -9.91 -2.74 -12.11
N GLU A 24 -8.60 -2.84 -11.91
CA GLU A 24 -7.98 -3.03 -10.60
C GLU A 24 -8.35 -1.91 -9.64
N PHE A 25 -8.36 -0.65 -10.12
CA PHE A 25 -8.80 0.48 -9.33
C PHE A 25 -10.28 0.38 -8.92
N ARG A 26 -11.15 -0.07 -9.83
CA ARG A 26 -12.56 -0.27 -9.50
C ARG A 26 -12.73 -1.35 -8.43
N GLU A 27 -12.03 -2.46 -8.54
CA GLU A 27 -12.08 -3.55 -7.57
C GLU A 27 -11.58 -3.08 -6.20
N ALA A 28 -10.43 -2.38 -6.16
CA ALA A 28 -9.90 -1.76 -4.96
C ALA A 28 -10.90 -0.77 -4.33
N ALA A 29 -11.48 0.13 -5.12
CA ALA A 29 -12.42 1.14 -4.63
C ALA A 29 -13.71 0.54 -4.05
N VAL A 30 -14.27 -0.50 -4.68
CA VAL A 30 -15.44 -1.21 -4.14
C VAL A 30 -15.08 -1.88 -2.82
N SER A 31 -13.94 -2.57 -2.76
CA SER A 31 -13.43 -3.19 -1.52
C SER A 31 -13.30 -2.17 -0.38
N SER A 32 -12.68 -1.01 -0.66
CA SER A 32 -12.53 0.06 0.34
C SER A 32 -13.86 0.63 0.81
N ILE A 33 -14.86 0.74 -0.08
CA ILE A 33 -16.19 1.21 0.29
C ILE A 33 -16.86 0.22 1.25
N ASP A 34 -16.77 -1.08 0.96
CA ASP A 34 -17.34 -2.13 1.80
C ASP A 34 -16.67 -2.14 3.19
N GLU A 35 -15.36 -1.91 3.27
CA GLU A 35 -14.65 -1.77 4.55
C GLU A 35 -15.09 -0.54 5.35
N ILE A 36 -15.26 0.61 4.70
CA ILE A 36 -15.72 1.84 5.37
C ILE A 36 -17.13 1.62 5.91
N ILE A 37 -18.02 0.98 5.15
CA ILE A 37 -19.36 0.63 5.61
C ILE A 37 -19.28 -0.29 6.82
N SER A 38 -18.51 -1.38 6.72
CA SER A 38 -18.31 -2.33 7.82
C SER A 38 -17.71 -1.67 9.08
N TYR A 39 -16.79 -0.72 8.89
CA TYR A 39 -16.22 0.06 9.98
C TYR A 39 -17.29 0.86 10.72
N TYR A 40 -18.17 1.58 10.02
CA TYR A 40 -19.23 2.37 10.64
C TYR A 40 -20.34 1.51 11.25
N ASP A 41 -20.68 0.39 10.63
CA ASP A 41 -21.68 -0.54 11.16
C ASP A 41 -21.24 -1.14 12.51
N ASN A 42 -19.94 -1.30 12.72
CA ASN A 42 -19.36 -1.94 13.91
C ASN A 42 -18.52 -0.98 14.79
N ILE A 43 -18.55 0.33 14.55
CA ILE A 43 -17.70 1.30 15.26
C ILE A 43 -17.98 1.32 16.77
N GLY A 44 -19.23 1.05 17.17
CA GLY A 44 -19.65 1.01 18.57
C GLY A 44 -19.05 -0.14 19.38
N GLU A 45 -18.49 -1.15 18.72
CA GLU A 45 -17.81 -2.28 19.37
C GLU A 45 -16.32 -1.99 19.62
N ARG A 46 -15.79 -0.89 19.06
CA ARG A 46 -14.37 -0.53 19.13
C ARG A 46 -14.10 0.43 20.28
N ASN A 47 -12.90 0.34 20.86
CA ASN A 47 -12.45 1.29 21.87
C ASN A 47 -12.24 2.67 21.22
N VAL A 48 -12.95 3.69 21.69
CA VAL A 48 -12.83 5.06 21.16
C VAL A 48 -11.37 5.55 21.14
N VAL A 49 -10.62 5.29 22.21
CA VAL A 49 -9.20 5.64 22.32
C VAL A 49 -8.34 4.40 22.06
N SER A 50 -7.32 4.55 21.21
CA SER A 50 -6.36 3.48 20.94
C SER A 50 -5.62 3.01 22.21
N THR A 51 -5.30 1.71 22.26
CA THR A 51 -4.62 1.05 23.39
C THR A 51 -3.19 0.62 23.09
N VAL A 52 -2.63 1.06 21.95
CA VAL A 52 -1.28 0.69 21.53
C VAL A 52 -0.21 1.51 22.24
N GLU A 53 0.99 0.94 22.34
CA GLU A 53 2.15 1.62 22.91
C GLU A 53 2.83 2.59 21.92
N PRO A 54 3.45 3.67 22.40
CA PRO A 54 4.25 4.55 21.56
C PRO A 54 5.31 3.77 20.75
N GLY A 55 5.37 4.06 19.44
CA GLY A 55 6.32 3.43 18.52
C GLY A 55 5.97 2.01 18.08
N TYR A 56 4.78 1.47 18.40
CA TYR A 56 4.37 0.12 17.97
C TYR A 56 4.45 -0.06 16.44
N LEU A 57 3.97 0.92 15.67
CA LEU A 57 3.82 0.80 14.22
C LEU A 57 5.17 0.61 13.51
N ARG A 58 6.22 1.28 13.99
CA ARG A 58 7.58 1.16 13.44
C ARG A 58 8.13 -0.28 13.53
N LYS A 59 7.64 -1.08 14.48
CA LYS A 59 8.04 -2.49 14.64
C LYS A 59 7.30 -3.42 13.67
N LEU A 60 6.19 -2.97 13.09
CA LEU A 60 5.32 -3.75 12.20
C LEU A 60 5.56 -3.44 10.71
N LEU A 61 6.18 -2.32 10.41
CA LEU A 61 6.46 -1.87 9.05
C LEU A 61 7.91 -2.21 8.65
N PRO A 62 8.17 -2.42 7.35
CA PRO A 62 9.54 -2.56 6.85
C PRO A 62 10.37 -1.31 7.15
N SER A 63 11.69 -1.50 7.30
CA SER A 63 12.61 -0.41 7.62
C SER A 63 12.82 0.58 6.48
N GLU A 64 12.50 0.18 5.25
CA GLU A 64 12.63 0.94 4.02
C GLU A 64 11.43 0.70 3.12
N ALA A 65 11.16 1.64 2.21
CA ALA A 65 10.06 1.52 1.26
C ALA A 65 10.34 0.40 0.24
N PRO A 66 9.31 -0.34 -0.21
CA PRO A 66 9.48 -1.36 -1.24
C PRO A 66 9.95 -0.71 -2.55
N ALA A 67 10.79 -1.44 -3.30
CA ALA A 67 11.31 -0.96 -4.58
C ALA A 67 10.23 -0.96 -5.69
N ASP A 68 9.26 -1.87 -5.58
CA ASP A 68 8.15 -2.05 -6.50
C ASP A 68 6.81 -1.83 -5.77
N GLY A 69 5.75 -1.58 -6.54
CA GLY A 69 4.40 -1.47 -5.98
C GLY A 69 3.90 -2.82 -5.45
N GLU A 70 3.12 -2.75 -4.37
CA GLU A 70 2.48 -3.92 -3.76
C GLU A 70 1.02 -4.07 -4.21
N PRO A 71 0.47 -5.30 -4.22
CA PRO A 71 -0.94 -5.53 -4.48
C PRO A 71 -1.84 -4.76 -3.50
N TRP A 72 -2.99 -4.28 -3.97
CA TRP A 72 -3.96 -3.58 -3.12
C TRP A 72 -4.41 -4.42 -1.91
N SER A 73 -4.55 -5.74 -2.08
CA SER A 73 -4.92 -6.66 -1.01
C SER A 73 -3.96 -6.62 0.19
N ASP A 74 -2.67 -6.45 -0.08
CA ASP A 74 -1.63 -6.49 0.94
C ASP A 74 -1.64 -5.17 1.72
N ILE A 75 -1.84 -4.05 1.01
CA ILE A 75 -2.03 -2.72 1.61
C ILE A 75 -3.31 -2.69 2.47
N GLN A 76 -4.39 -3.28 1.97
CA GLN A 76 -5.66 -3.38 2.68
C GLN A 76 -5.51 -4.16 3.99
N GLN A 77 -4.85 -5.32 3.96
CA GLN A 77 -4.55 -6.09 5.17
C GLN A 77 -3.66 -5.32 6.16
N ASP A 78 -2.72 -4.52 5.67
CA ASP A 78 -1.88 -3.67 6.53
C ASP A 78 -2.67 -2.55 7.20
N ILE A 79 -3.65 -1.96 6.52
CA ILE A 79 -4.56 -0.97 7.12
C ILE A 79 -5.33 -1.61 8.27
N GLU A 80 -5.94 -2.77 8.05
CA GLU A 80 -6.73 -3.46 9.06
C GLU A 80 -5.89 -3.95 10.25
N GLY A 81 -4.76 -4.59 9.97
CA GLY A 81 -3.96 -5.27 10.98
C GLY A 81 -2.95 -4.37 11.70
N LYS A 82 -2.43 -3.34 11.04
CA LYS A 82 -1.35 -2.49 11.57
C LYS A 82 -1.83 -1.09 11.90
N ILE A 83 -2.74 -0.50 11.12
CA ILE A 83 -3.15 0.90 11.29
C ILE A 83 -4.37 1.04 12.19
N LEU A 84 -5.47 0.32 11.92
CA LEU A 84 -6.72 0.44 12.68
C LEU A 84 -6.57 0.30 14.21
N PRO A 85 -5.72 -0.60 14.76
CA PRO A 85 -5.53 -0.69 16.21
C PRO A 85 -4.97 0.59 16.84
N GLY A 86 -4.22 1.38 16.06
CA GLY A 86 -3.60 2.63 16.48
C GLY A 86 -4.45 3.88 16.32
N ILE A 87 -5.66 3.76 15.77
CA ILE A 87 -6.54 4.90 15.53
C ILE A 87 -7.39 5.17 16.77
N THR A 88 -7.47 6.45 17.15
CA THR A 88 -8.56 6.95 18.00
C THR A 88 -9.75 7.24 17.09
N HIS A 89 -10.90 6.63 17.37
CA HIS A 89 -12.12 6.78 16.59
C HIS A 89 -12.84 8.09 16.98
N TRP A 90 -12.90 9.07 16.08
CA TRP A 90 -13.48 10.41 16.29
C TRP A 90 -14.93 10.53 15.82
#